data_AF-A0A5J4T4R4-F1
#
_entry.id   AF-A0A5J4T4R4-F1
#
_cell.length_a   1.000
_cell.length_b   1.000
_cell.length_c   1.000
_cell.angle_alpha   90.00
_cell.angle_beta   90.00
_cell.angle_gamma   90.00
#
_symmetry.space_group_name_H-M   'P 1'
#
loop_
_entity.id
_entity.type
_entity.pdbx_description
1 polymer ?
#
loop_
_entity_poly.entity_id
_entity_poly.type
_entity_poly.pdbx_seq_one_letter_code
_entity_poly.pdbx_strand_id
1 'polypeptide(L)' 'METILSERILDDVFQIIELIGRGTYGQVQKAKDLDSGEFKALKEIKVEDEDG' A
#
# COMPACT_ATOMS: atom_id res chain seq x y z
N MET A 1 -6.19 -6.46 10.53
CA MET A 1 -6.15 -5.63 9.31
C MET A 1 -5.81 -6.57 8.17
N GLU A 2 -6.80 -6.97 7.39
CA GLU A 2 -6.59 -7.84 6.24
C GLU A 2 -6.27 -6.97 5.02
N THR A 3 -5.07 -7.14 4.47
CA THR A 3 -4.68 -6.52 3.20
C THR A 3 -4.96 -7.52 2.08
N ILE A 4 -5.56 -7.07 0.98
CA ILE A 4 -5.90 -7.93 -0.19
C ILE A 4 -4.66 -8.58 -0.81
N LEU A 5 -3.48 -7.99 -0.58
CA LEU A 5 -2.18 -8.57 -0.85
C LEU A 5 -1.49 -8.86 0.47
N SER A 6 -0.89 -10.04 0.61
CA SER A 6 -0.05 -10.33 1.76
C SER A 6 1.15 -9.37 1.76
N GLU A 7 1.58 -8.92 2.93
CA GLU A 7 2.76 -8.05 3.08
C GLU A 7 3.98 -8.64 2.38
N ARG A 8 4.13 -9.97 2.45
CA ARG A 8 5.21 -10.71 1.79
C ARG A 8 5.18 -10.58 0.26
N ILE A 9 4.00 -10.65 -0.37
CA ILE A 9 3.87 -10.44 -1.82
C ILE A 9 4.14 -8.97 -2.17
N LEU A 10 3.73 -8.04 -1.30
CA LEU A 10 3.97 -6.61 -1.54
C LEU A 10 5.46 -6.28 -1.57
N ASP A 11 6.25 -6.82 -0.63
CA ASP A 11 7.70 -6.60 -0.54
C ASP A 11 8.47 -7.22 -1.71
N ASP A 12 7.99 -8.34 -2.28
CA ASP A 12 8.59 -9.00 -3.44
C ASP A 12 8.35 -8.22 -4.75
N VAL A 13 7.35 -7.33 -4.80
CA VAL A 13 6.95 -6.57 -6.00
C VAL A 13 7.30 -5.08 -5.89
N PHE A 14 7.25 -4.51 -4.68
CA PHE A 14 7.42 -3.09 -4.44
C PHE A 14 8.39 -2.80 -3.29
N GLN A 15 9.27 -1.84 -3.52
CA GLN A 15 10.06 -1.23 -2.45
C GLN A 15 9.35 0.05 -1.96
N ILE A 16 8.83 0.04 -0.74
CA ILE A 16 8.26 1.24 -0.10
C ILE A 16 9.38 2.25 0.20
N ILE A 17 9.19 3.52 -0.17
CA ILE A 17 10.20 4.58 -0.01
C ILE A 17 9.79 5.57 1.06
N GLU A 18 8.59 6.14 0.92
CA GLU A 18 8.11 7.18 1.83
C GLU A 18 6.59 7.25 1.84
N LEU A 19 6.04 7.70 2.96
CA LEU A 19 4.63 8.07 3.08
C LEU A 19 4.43 9.46 2.46
N ILE A 20 3.56 9.57 1.47
CA ILE A 20 3.28 10.83 0.75
C ILE A 20 1.90 11.41 1.08
N GLY A 21 1.02 10.67 1.75
CA GLY A 21 -0.28 11.20 2.16
C GLY A 21 -0.99 10.35 3.20
N ARG A 22 -1.77 11.01 4.06
CA ARG A 22 -2.74 10.38 4.97
C ARG A 22 -4.11 11.01 4.75
N GLY A 23 -5.13 10.17 4.64
CA GLY A 23 -6.52 10.59 4.55
C GLY A 23 -7.40 9.76 5.47
N THR A 24 -8.68 10.12 5.52
CA THR A 24 -9.70 9.45 6.34
C THR A 24 -9.76 7.94 6.10
N TYR A 25 -9.59 7.52 4.84
CA TYR A 25 -9.74 6.12 4.42
C TYR A 25 -8.44 5.33 4.35
N GLY A 26 -7.31 5.92 4.78
CA GLY A 26 -6.02 5.24 4.78
C GLY A 26 -4.84 6.10 4.34
N GLN A 27 -3.78 5.43 3.90
CA GLN A 27 -2.49 6.06 3.64
C GLN A 27 -1.99 5.81 2.21
N VAL A 28 -1.22 6.77 1.69
CA VAL A 28 -0.62 6.71 0.36
C VAL A 28 0.89 6.77 0.50
N GLN A 29 1.57 5.77 -0.04
CA GLN A 29 3.02 5.65 -0.02
C GLN A 29 3.58 5.72 -1.43
N LYS A 30 4.75 6.32 -1.59
CA LYS A 30 5.56 6.19 -2.80
C LYS A 30 6.34 4.89 -2.71
N ALA A 31 6.27 4.09 -3.76
CA ALA A 31 7.00 2.85 -3.88
C ALA A 31 7.71 2.77 -5.23
N LYS A 32 8.80 2.02 -5.30
CA LYS A 32 9.42 1.62 -6.55
C LYS A 32 8.93 0.23 -6.93
N ASP A 33 8.36 0.13 -8.12
CA ASP A 33 8.01 -1.14 -8.75
C ASP A 33 9.32 -1.84 -9.15
N LEU A 34 9.54 -3.06 -8.66
CA LEU A 34 10.81 -3.78 -8.82
C LEU A 34 10.99 -4.35 -10.23
N ASP A 35 9.89 -4.62 -10.95
CA ASP A 35 9.93 -5.14 -12.31
C ASP A 35 10.26 -4.05 -13.33
N SER A 36 9.57 -2.91 -13.24
CA SER A 36 9.70 -1.80 -14.19
C SER A 36 10.74 -0.76 -13.77
N GLY A 37 11.05 -0.68 -12.48
CA GLY A 37 11.88 0.36 -11.89
C GLY A 37 11.19 1.72 -11.71
N GLU A 38 9.92 1.84 -12.08
CA GLU A 38 9.15 3.08 -12.00
C GLU A 38 8.68 3.39 -10.58
N PHE A 39 8.50 4.68 -10.28
CA PHE A 39 7.87 5.11 -9.04
C PHE A 39 6.35 5.12 -9.19
N LYS A 40 5.65 4.42 -8.29
CA LYS A 40 4.19 4.35 -8.22
C LYS A 40 3.69 4.76 -6.84
N ALA A 41 2.44 5.20 -6.78
CA ALA A 41 1.76 5.48 -5.52
C ALA A 41 0.91 4.25 -5.12
N LEU A 42 1.12 3.74 -3.91
CA LEU A 42 0.34 2.65 -3.33
C LEU A 42 -0.61 3.23 -2.29
N LYS A 43 -1.91 2.92 -2.43
CA LYS A 43 -2.94 3.35 -1.48
C LYS A 43 -3.40 2.16 -0.66
N GLU A 44 -3.08 2.21 0.63
CA GLU A 44 -3.58 1.25 1.62
C GLU A 44 -4.94 1.74 2.10
N ILE A 45 -5.97 0.92 1.93
CA ILE A 45 -7.34 1.21 2.36
C ILE A 45 -7.59 0.49 3.68
N LYS A 46 -8.05 1.24 4.68
CA LYS A 46 -8.60 0.62 5.89
C LYS A 46 -10.01 0.14 5.55
N VAL A 47 -10.19 -1.17 5.51
CA VAL A 47 -11.53 -1.75 5.52
C VAL A 47 -11.92 -1.85 6.99
N GLU A 48 -12.88 -1.05 7.41
CA GLU A 48 -13.57 -1.27 8.68
C GLU A 48 -14.60 -2.36 8.41
N ASP A 49 -14.54 -3.46 9.15
CA ASP A 49 -15.66 -4.40 9.20
C ASP A 49 -16.83 -3.64 9.83
N GLU A 50 -17.88 -3.40 9.05
CA GLU A 50 -19.19 -3.03 9.60
C GLU A 50 -19.73 -4.29 10.32
N ASP A 51 -19.24 -4.55 11.53
CA ASP A 51 -19.94 -5.40 12.49
C ASP A 51 -21.21 -4.64 12.92
N GLY A 52 -22.29 -4.87 12.17
CA GLY A 52 -23.66 -4.59 12.58
C GLY A 52 -24.20 -5.67 13.50
#